data_AF-A0AAE8TY13-F1
#
_entry.id   AF-A0AAE8TY13-F1
#
_cell.length_a   1.000
_cell.length_b   1.000
_cell.length_c   1.000
_cell.angle_alpha   90.00
_cell.angle_beta   90.00
_cell.angle_gamma   90.00
#
_symmetry.space_group_name_H-M   'P 1'
#
loop_
_entity.id
_entity.type
_entity.pdbx_description
1 polymer ?
#
loop_
_entity_poly.entity_id
_entity_poly.type
_entity_poly.pdbx_seq_one_letter_code
_entity_poly.pdbx_strand_id
1 'polypeptide(L)'
;MRYALYFSPPKDDPLTGAASLWLGRNAFTGETYPAPEYAQLGAAEQFELTADPRRYGFHATIKAPFSLASSVTEKDLMAVAEDFAQRTQAFEIPELVLGQLGRFFALVPGSLHQPLQDFAAKVVRSFEPFRAALSEADMARRNPEKLSDSQRTHLQRWGYPYVMEDFGFHMTLSGQVPETRAQVMKAILTERFADFTGRPLSISGLAVFIEETRGAPFKIHSWLPLAGAKS
;
A
#
# COMPACT_ATOMS: atom_id res chain seq x y z
N MET A 1 -18.20 1.44 5.38
CA MET A 1 -17.32 1.01 4.28
C MET A 1 -16.37 2.13 3.89
N ARG A 2 -15.11 1.80 3.62
CA ARG A 2 -14.09 2.71 3.07
C ARG A 2 -13.45 2.08 1.84
N TYR A 3 -12.98 2.93 0.93
CA TYR A 3 -12.24 2.56 -0.27
C TYR A 3 -10.82 3.06 -0.16
N ALA A 4 -9.89 2.40 -0.82
CA ALA A 4 -8.54 2.89 -1.00
C ALA A 4 -8.03 2.56 -2.40
N LEU A 5 -7.13 3.40 -2.92
CA LEU A 5 -6.48 3.14 -4.20
C LEU A 5 -5.03 2.83 -3.92
N TYR A 6 -4.66 1.59 -4.16
CA TYR A 6 -3.34 1.08 -3.86
C TYR A 6 -2.68 0.55 -5.13
N PHE A 7 -1.36 0.54 -5.12
CA PHE A 7 -0.63 -0.38 -5.97
C PHE A 7 -0.56 -1.74 -5.26
N SER A 8 -0.83 -2.81 -5.98
CA SER A 8 -0.53 -4.18 -5.59
C SER A 8 -0.15 -4.92 -6.87
N PRO A 9 0.90 -5.76 -6.89
CA PRO A 9 1.20 -6.56 -8.08
C PRO A 9 0.00 -7.45 -8.44
N PRO A 10 -0.09 -7.95 -9.68
CA PRO A 10 -1.16 -8.86 -10.09
C PRO A 10 -1.34 -10.04 -9.12
N LYS A 11 -2.55 -10.63 -9.14
CA LYS A 11 -2.90 -11.76 -8.25
C LYS A 11 -1.91 -12.91 -8.33
N ASP A 12 -1.48 -13.24 -9.55
CA ASP A 12 -0.61 -14.38 -9.84
C ASP A 12 0.88 -13.98 -9.91
N ASP A 13 1.21 -12.73 -9.55
CA ASP A 13 2.59 -12.27 -9.46
C ASP A 13 3.34 -13.01 -8.33
N PRO A 14 4.54 -13.56 -8.58
CA PRO A 14 5.30 -14.27 -7.56
C PRO A 14 5.59 -13.42 -6.31
N LEU A 15 5.72 -12.10 -6.44
CA LEU A 15 5.91 -11.18 -5.30
C LEU A 15 4.64 -11.12 -4.43
N THR A 16 3.45 -11.10 -5.04
CA THR A 16 2.17 -11.19 -4.32
C THR A 16 2.10 -12.48 -3.50
N GLY A 17 2.50 -13.61 -4.08
CA GLY A 17 2.55 -14.90 -3.39
C GLY A 17 3.52 -14.90 -2.21
N ALA A 18 4.76 -14.48 -2.44
CA ALA A 18 5.81 -14.42 -1.41
C ALA A 18 5.43 -13.52 -0.23
N ALA A 19 4.86 -12.34 -0.53
CA ALA A 19 4.41 -11.40 0.48
C ALA A 19 3.17 -11.89 1.23
N SER A 20 2.22 -12.55 0.55
CA SER A 20 1.03 -13.10 1.20
C SER A 20 1.39 -14.20 2.20
N LEU A 21 2.32 -15.10 1.84
CA LEU A 21 2.85 -16.14 2.74
C LEU A 21 3.58 -15.53 3.94
N TRP A 22 4.35 -14.46 3.72
CA TRP A 22 5.06 -13.76 4.79
C TRP A 22 4.10 -13.04 5.76
N LEU A 23 3.16 -12.27 5.23
CA LEU A 23 2.21 -11.51 6.03
C LEU A 23 1.15 -12.42 6.67
N GLY A 24 0.98 -13.64 6.16
CA GLY A 24 -0.02 -14.59 6.64
C GLY A 24 -1.42 -14.37 6.06
N ARG A 25 -1.55 -13.60 4.97
CA ARG A 25 -2.86 -13.34 4.32
C ARG A 25 -2.72 -12.86 2.87
N ASN A 26 -3.58 -13.40 1.99
CA ASN A 26 -3.77 -12.93 0.63
C ASN A 26 -4.96 -11.95 0.54
N ALA A 27 -4.75 -10.74 0.03
CA ALA A 27 -5.80 -9.71 -0.06
C ALA A 27 -6.79 -9.92 -1.23
N PHE A 28 -6.40 -10.68 -2.26
CA PHE A 28 -7.27 -11.05 -3.39
C PHE A 28 -8.28 -12.12 -3.01
N THR A 29 -7.85 -13.15 -2.26
CA THR A 29 -8.68 -14.32 -1.96
C THR A 29 -9.24 -14.33 -0.54
N GLY A 30 -8.61 -13.59 0.38
CA GLY A 30 -8.91 -13.65 1.81
C GLY A 30 -8.30 -14.87 2.51
N GLU A 31 -7.58 -15.73 1.81
CA GLU A 31 -6.89 -16.88 2.38
C GLU A 31 -5.85 -16.44 3.42
N THR A 32 -5.74 -17.20 4.50
CA THR A 32 -4.77 -16.96 5.58
C THR A 32 -3.75 -18.07 5.63
N TYR A 33 -2.50 -17.73 5.94
CA TYR A 33 -1.40 -18.67 6.03
C TYR A 33 -0.81 -18.68 7.45
N PRO A 34 -0.30 -19.82 7.92
CA PRO A 34 0.41 -19.87 9.19
C PRO A 34 1.66 -18.98 9.14
N ALA A 35 1.98 -18.35 10.27
CA ALA A 35 3.23 -17.60 10.39
C ALA A 35 4.44 -18.54 10.22
N PRO A 36 5.46 -18.15 9.45
CA PRO A 36 6.69 -18.92 9.32
C PRO A 36 7.47 -18.97 10.64
N GLU A 37 8.02 -20.14 10.94
CA GLU A 37 8.91 -20.37 12.09
C GLU A 37 10.38 -20.20 11.66
N TYR A 38 11.14 -19.37 12.38
CA TYR A 38 12.58 -19.23 12.20
C TYR A 38 13.31 -19.42 13.52
N ALA A 39 14.54 -19.93 13.47
CA ALA A 39 15.36 -20.17 14.65
C ALA A 39 15.54 -18.95 15.57
N GLN A 40 15.55 -17.73 15.01
CA GLN A 40 15.74 -16.47 15.75
C GLN A 40 14.48 -15.61 15.87
N LEU A 41 13.37 -16.03 15.24
CA LEU A 41 12.08 -15.34 15.25
C LEU A 41 10.96 -16.39 15.17
N GLY A 42 10.40 -16.74 16.32
CA GLY A 42 9.33 -17.75 16.39
C GLY A 42 8.04 -17.25 15.74
N ALA A 43 7.19 -18.18 15.32
CA ALA A 43 5.98 -17.90 14.55
C ALA A 43 5.03 -16.92 15.25
N ALA A 44 4.85 -17.02 16.57
CA ALA A 44 4.00 -16.11 17.33
C ALA A 44 4.53 -14.66 17.30
N GLU A 45 5.84 -14.48 17.48
CA GLU A 45 6.46 -13.14 17.41
C GLU A 45 6.38 -12.58 15.98
N GLN A 46 6.62 -13.41 14.96
CA GLN A 46 6.47 -13.02 13.56
C GLN A 46 5.02 -12.59 13.25
N PHE A 47 4.04 -13.35 13.75
CA PHE A 47 2.61 -13.10 13.53
C PHE A 47 2.15 -11.76 14.12
N GLU A 48 2.67 -11.40 15.29
CA GLU A 48 2.44 -10.10 15.94
C GLU A 48 3.15 -8.97 15.19
N LEU A 49 4.41 -9.16 14.83
CA LEU A 49 5.20 -8.16 14.10
C LEU A 49 4.69 -7.90 12.68
N THR A 50 3.80 -8.74 12.14
CA THR A 50 3.16 -8.53 10.82
C THR A 50 1.67 -8.19 10.91
N ALA A 51 1.10 -8.01 12.11
CA ALA A 51 -0.34 -7.81 12.30
C ALA A 51 -0.90 -6.61 11.52
N ASP A 52 -0.26 -5.45 11.63
CA ASP A 52 -0.68 -4.22 10.93
C ASP A 52 -0.67 -4.37 9.40
N PRO A 53 0.45 -4.72 8.74
CA PRO A 53 0.45 -4.91 7.29
C PRO A 53 -0.41 -6.09 6.83
N ARG A 54 -0.52 -7.19 7.60
CA ARG A 54 -1.42 -8.32 7.28
C ARG A 54 -2.87 -7.87 7.12
N ARG A 55 -3.33 -6.99 8.01
CA ARG A 55 -4.70 -6.44 7.98
C ARG A 55 -4.96 -5.65 6.69
N TYR A 56 -4.00 -4.88 6.22
CA TYR A 56 -4.13 -4.13 4.98
C TYR A 56 -3.93 -4.99 3.72
N GLY A 57 -3.17 -6.09 3.85
CA GLY A 57 -2.71 -6.88 2.71
C GLY A 57 -1.47 -6.27 2.04
N PHE A 58 -0.83 -7.02 1.16
CA PHE A 58 0.38 -6.56 0.48
C PHE A 58 0.04 -5.49 -0.58
N HIS A 59 0.50 -4.26 -0.34
CA HIS A 59 0.18 -3.10 -1.17
C HIS A 59 1.15 -1.95 -0.91
N ALA A 60 1.19 -0.97 -1.82
CA ALA A 60 1.68 0.39 -1.56
C ALA A 60 0.51 1.38 -1.64
N THR A 61 0.41 2.28 -0.65
CA THR A 61 -0.66 3.29 -0.63
C THR A 61 -0.42 4.35 -1.71
N ILE A 62 -1.38 4.55 -2.62
CA ILE A 62 -1.38 5.68 -3.58
C ILE A 62 -2.37 6.76 -3.14
N LYS A 63 -3.62 6.35 -2.84
CA LYS A 63 -4.62 7.17 -2.13
C LYS A 63 -5.07 6.43 -0.88
N ALA A 64 -4.85 7.06 0.27
CA ALA A 64 -5.21 6.49 1.57
C ALA A 64 -6.72 6.23 1.69
N PRO A 65 -7.15 5.36 2.62
CA PRO A 65 -8.55 5.01 2.79
C PRO A 65 -9.49 6.21 3.00
N PHE A 66 -10.61 6.23 2.28
CA PHE A 66 -11.64 7.26 2.33
C PHE A 66 -13.06 6.68 2.29
N SER A 67 -14.02 7.41 2.85
CA SER A 67 -15.44 7.17 2.61
C SER A 67 -15.88 7.93 1.36
N LEU A 68 -16.87 7.40 0.64
CA LEU A 68 -17.46 8.13 -0.49
C LEU A 68 -18.26 9.35 -0.01
N ALA A 69 -18.16 10.45 -0.75
CA ALA A 69 -19.05 11.60 -0.59
C ALA A 69 -20.50 11.19 -0.89
N SER A 70 -21.47 11.83 -0.23
CA SER A 70 -22.90 11.50 -0.40
C SER A 70 -23.44 11.75 -1.81
N SER A 71 -22.72 12.53 -2.62
CA SER A 71 -23.07 12.87 -4.00
C SER A 71 -22.61 11.84 -5.04
N VAL A 72 -21.88 10.80 -4.64
CA VAL A 72 -21.33 9.78 -5.56
C VAL A 72 -21.59 8.38 -5.02
N THR A 73 -21.60 7.41 -5.92
CA THR A 73 -21.78 5.99 -5.61
C THR A 73 -20.51 5.19 -5.90
N GLU A 74 -20.49 3.93 -5.43
CA GLU A 74 -19.43 2.97 -5.78
C GLU A 74 -19.32 2.77 -7.29
N LYS A 75 -20.46 2.72 -8.00
CA LYS A 75 -20.51 2.58 -9.44
C LYS A 75 -19.79 3.75 -10.15
N ASP A 76 -19.97 4.97 -9.65
CA ASP A 76 -19.30 6.16 -10.21
C ASP A 76 -17.78 6.07 -9.99
N LEU A 77 -17.34 5.64 -8.80
CA LEU A 77 -15.93 5.41 -8.50
C LEU A 77 -15.32 4.37 -9.45
N MET A 78 -16.00 3.24 -9.62
CA MET A 78 -15.52 2.14 -10.46
C MET A 78 -15.44 2.54 -11.93
N ALA A 79 -16.45 3.23 -12.46
CA ALA A 79 -16.43 3.72 -13.84
C ALA A 79 -15.25 4.66 -14.11
N VAL A 80 -14.95 5.57 -13.18
CA VAL A 80 -13.78 6.46 -13.31
C VAL A 80 -12.47 5.70 -13.10
N ALA A 81 -12.44 4.69 -12.22
CA ALA A 81 -11.27 3.86 -12.01
C ALA A 81 -10.89 3.06 -13.26
N GLU A 82 -11.87 2.47 -13.94
CA GLU A 82 -11.70 1.74 -15.18
C GLU A 82 -11.20 2.65 -16.32
N ASP A 83 -11.85 3.81 -16.55
CA ASP A 83 -11.41 4.78 -17.56
C ASP A 83 -10.02 5.33 -17.26
N PHE A 84 -9.72 5.64 -15.99
CA PHE A 84 -8.39 6.09 -15.58
C PHE A 84 -7.31 5.06 -15.90
N ALA A 85 -7.56 3.79 -15.59
CA ALA A 85 -6.61 2.71 -15.84
C ALA A 85 -6.37 2.51 -17.34
N GLN A 86 -7.42 2.53 -18.15
CA GLN A 86 -7.33 2.42 -19.62
C GLN A 86 -6.58 3.57 -20.30
N ARG A 87 -6.52 4.74 -19.68
CA ARG A 87 -5.82 5.93 -20.22
C ARG A 87 -4.44 6.16 -19.63
N THR A 88 -4.05 5.40 -18.62
CA THR A 88 -2.78 5.58 -17.92
C THR A 88 -1.84 4.45 -18.32
N GLN A 89 -0.70 4.79 -18.90
CA GLN A 89 0.29 3.81 -19.35
C GLN A 89 0.96 3.13 -18.15
N ALA A 90 1.14 1.82 -18.24
CA ALA A 90 2.00 1.07 -17.35
C ALA A 90 3.46 1.53 -17.49
N PHE A 91 4.22 1.44 -16.41
CA PHE A 91 5.63 1.81 -16.36
C PHE A 91 6.36 0.94 -15.33
N GLU A 92 7.68 1.04 -15.27
CA GLU A 92 8.49 0.27 -14.32
C GLU A 92 9.20 1.19 -13.33
N ILE A 93 9.21 0.80 -12.07
CA ILE A 93 10.20 1.29 -11.12
C ILE A 93 11.51 0.55 -11.45
N PRO A 94 12.63 1.26 -11.71
CA PRO A 94 13.85 0.62 -12.22
C PRO A 94 14.46 -0.43 -11.29
N GLU A 95 14.34 -0.20 -9.98
CA GLU A 95 14.93 -1.06 -8.97
C GLU A 95 14.10 -1.04 -7.70
N LEU A 96 13.77 -2.23 -7.19
CA LEU A 96 13.16 -2.44 -5.89
C LEU A 96 14.21 -2.89 -4.89
N VAL A 97 14.20 -2.32 -3.68
CA VAL A 97 15.12 -2.68 -2.60
C VAL A 97 14.37 -2.91 -1.29
N LEU A 98 14.98 -3.65 -0.37
CA LEU A 98 14.50 -3.75 1.00
C LEU A 98 14.92 -2.49 1.78
N GLY A 99 13.94 -1.67 2.14
CA GLY A 99 14.11 -0.48 2.97
C GLY A 99 13.67 -0.68 4.41
N GLN A 100 14.21 0.16 5.30
CA GLN A 100 13.74 0.33 6.66
C GLN A 100 13.24 1.77 6.84
N LEU A 101 11.95 1.92 7.15
CA LEU A 101 11.30 3.23 7.36
C LEU A 101 11.01 3.37 8.85
N GLY A 102 11.90 4.08 9.56
CA GLY A 102 11.87 4.12 11.03
C GLY A 102 12.06 2.72 11.62
N ARG A 103 11.01 2.16 12.24
CA ARG A 103 11.06 0.85 12.91
C ARG A 103 10.38 -0.27 12.13
N PHE A 104 9.99 -0.05 10.87
CA PHE A 104 9.39 -1.11 10.06
C PHE A 104 10.12 -1.31 8.73
N PHE A 105 9.93 -2.48 8.13
CA PHE A 105 10.55 -2.86 6.86
C PHE A 105 9.53 -2.87 5.73
N ALA A 106 9.98 -2.48 4.54
CA ALA A 106 9.15 -2.42 3.34
C ALA A 106 10.01 -2.59 2.08
N LEU A 107 9.37 -3.00 0.98
CA LEU A 107 9.99 -2.89 -0.33
C LEU A 107 9.76 -1.47 -0.87
N VAL A 108 10.83 -0.82 -1.31
CA VAL A 108 10.83 0.59 -1.73
C VAL A 108 11.62 0.76 -3.03
N PRO A 109 11.44 1.85 -3.80
CA PRO A 109 12.28 2.15 -4.94
C PRO A 109 13.73 2.39 -4.49
N GLY A 110 14.71 1.92 -5.26
CA GLY A 110 16.14 2.16 -4.98
C GLY A 110 16.55 3.63 -5.08
N SER A 111 15.79 4.43 -5.82
CA SER A 111 15.98 5.88 -5.96
C SER A 111 14.65 6.60 -6.22
N LEU A 112 14.64 7.92 -6.09
CA LEU A 112 13.49 8.74 -6.46
C LEU A 112 13.18 8.54 -7.95
N HIS A 113 11.94 8.17 -8.26
CA HIS A 113 11.51 7.89 -9.61
C HIS A 113 10.34 8.80 -10.00
N GLN A 114 10.60 9.82 -10.82
CA GLN A 114 9.61 10.87 -11.15
C GLN A 114 8.31 10.32 -11.77
N PRO A 115 8.33 9.34 -12.70
CA PRO A 115 7.09 8.75 -13.22
C PRO A 115 6.16 8.19 -12.13
N LEU A 116 6.74 7.62 -11.06
CA LEU A 116 5.97 7.13 -9.91
C LEU A 116 5.35 8.26 -9.09
N GLN A 117 6.09 9.36 -8.90
CA GLN A 117 5.61 10.56 -8.21
C GLN A 117 4.44 11.20 -8.96
N ASP A 118 4.59 11.35 -10.28
CA ASP A 118 3.58 11.91 -11.16
C ASP A 118 2.32 11.03 -11.20
N PHE A 119 2.50 9.71 -11.29
CA PHE A 119 1.40 8.75 -11.22
C PHE A 119 0.62 8.87 -9.91
N ALA A 120 1.31 8.89 -8.77
CA ALA A 120 0.66 9.00 -7.46
C ALA A 120 -0.11 10.31 -7.30
N ALA A 121 0.51 11.44 -7.70
CA ALA A 121 -0.14 12.74 -7.70
C ALA A 121 -1.38 12.77 -8.60
N LYS A 122 -1.30 12.16 -9.79
CA LYS A 122 -2.42 12.05 -10.74
C LYS A 122 -3.58 11.25 -10.13
N VAL A 123 -3.31 10.09 -9.52
CA VAL A 123 -4.34 9.29 -8.83
C VAL A 123 -4.97 10.10 -7.70
N VAL A 124 -4.18 10.73 -6.83
CA VAL A 124 -4.74 11.51 -5.70
C VAL A 124 -5.68 12.61 -6.21
N ARG A 125 -5.28 13.36 -7.25
CA ARG A 125 -6.06 14.44 -7.86
C ARG A 125 -7.33 13.93 -8.55
N SER A 126 -7.21 12.90 -9.38
CA SER A 126 -8.34 12.36 -10.16
C SER A 126 -9.44 11.78 -9.28
N PHE A 127 -9.09 11.19 -8.14
CA PHE A 127 -10.05 10.54 -7.26
C PHE A 127 -10.44 11.37 -6.04
N GLU A 128 -9.94 12.60 -5.92
CA GLU A 128 -10.33 13.51 -4.83
C GLU A 128 -11.84 13.82 -4.80
N PRO A 129 -12.55 14.04 -5.93
CA PRO A 129 -13.98 14.33 -5.92
C PRO A 129 -14.86 13.24 -5.29
N PHE A 130 -14.34 12.01 -5.17
CA PHE A 130 -15.07 10.89 -4.56
C PHE A 130 -15.00 10.87 -3.04
N ARG A 131 -14.01 11.53 -2.44
CA ARG A 131 -13.77 11.46 -1.01
C ARG A 131 -14.73 12.36 -0.24
N ALA A 132 -15.42 11.81 0.76
CA ALA A 132 -16.09 12.59 1.78
C ALA A 132 -15.09 13.39 2.63
N ALA A 133 -15.52 14.55 3.14
CA ALA A 133 -14.76 15.30 4.12
C ALA A 133 -14.33 14.41 5.30
N LEU A 134 -13.13 14.67 5.84
CA LEU A 134 -12.65 13.91 6.99
C LEU A 134 -13.55 14.20 8.20
N SER A 135 -13.86 13.15 8.97
CA SER A 135 -14.43 13.34 10.30
C SER A 135 -13.39 13.93 11.25
N GLU A 136 -13.84 14.60 12.31
CA GLU A 136 -12.94 15.10 13.37
C GLU A 136 -12.09 13.97 13.96
N ALA A 137 -12.68 12.78 14.15
CA ALA A 137 -11.98 11.61 14.64
C ALA A 137 -10.89 11.12 13.67
N ASP A 138 -11.14 11.17 12.36
CA ASP A 138 -10.14 10.81 11.36
C ASP A 138 -9.03 11.84 11.25
N MET A 139 -9.34 13.14 11.42
CA MET A 139 -8.37 14.23 11.48
C MET A 139 -7.45 14.06 12.71
N ALA A 140 -8.03 13.88 13.90
CA ALA A 140 -7.30 13.73 15.15
C ALA A 140 -6.35 12.53 15.11
N ARG A 141 -6.77 11.40 14.54
CA ARG A 141 -5.93 10.19 14.41
C ARG A 141 -4.66 10.40 13.56
N ARG A 142 -4.61 11.46 12.75
CA ARG A 142 -3.42 11.81 11.95
C ARG A 142 -2.41 12.67 12.72
N ASN A 143 -2.70 13.04 13.97
CA ASN A 143 -1.83 13.83 14.84
C ASN A 143 -1.29 15.08 14.12
N PRO A 144 -2.18 15.98 13.64
CA PRO A 144 -1.80 17.14 12.83
C PRO A 144 -0.78 18.08 13.48
N GLU A 145 -0.69 18.06 14.81
CA GLU A 145 0.30 18.80 15.60
C GLU A 145 1.74 18.31 15.39
N LYS A 146 1.93 17.06 14.95
CA LYS A 146 3.25 16.46 14.66
C LYS A 146 3.65 16.56 13.19
N LEU A 147 2.76 17.01 12.33
CA LEU A 147 2.99 17.13 10.89
C LEU A 147 3.80 18.39 10.56
N SER A 148 4.50 18.39 9.43
CA SER A 148 5.03 19.62 8.84
C SER A 148 3.89 20.51 8.31
N ASP A 149 4.19 21.76 7.97
CA ASP A 149 3.18 22.65 7.37
C ASP A 149 2.65 22.10 6.04
N SER A 150 3.53 21.56 5.18
CA SER A 150 3.15 20.93 3.91
C SER A 150 2.23 19.73 4.14
N GLN A 151 2.57 18.86 5.10
CA GLN A 151 1.76 17.69 5.46
C GLN A 151 0.40 18.07 6.05
N ARG A 152 0.30 19.17 6.81
CA ARG A 152 -0.98 19.72 7.27
C ARG A 152 -1.82 20.22 6.10
N THR A 153 -1.22 20.93 5.15
CA THR A 153 -1.91 21.36 3.92
C THR A 153 -2.41 20.14 3.12
N HIS A 154 -1.59 19.09 3.01
CA HIS A 154 -1.98 17.84 2.37
C HIS A 154 -3.13 17.13 3.08
N LEU A 155 -3.07 17.04 4.41
CA LEU A 155 -4.14 16.46 5.21
C LEU A 155 -5.47 17.20 5.03
N GLN A 156 -5.46 18.54 5.02
CA GLN A 156 -6.66 19.35 4.80
C GLN A 156 -7.22 19.18 3.39
N ARG A 157 -6.34 19.23 2.37
CA ARG A 157 -6.74 19.24 0.96
C ARG A 157 -7.10 17.85 0.42
N TRP A 158 -6.33 16.83 0.77
CA TRP A 158 -6.39 15.49 0.18
C TRP A 158 -6.83 14.40 1.17
N GLY A 159 -7.01 14.76 2.45
CA GLY A 159 -7.40 13.82 3.50
C GLY A 159 -6.26 12.91 3.99
N TYR A 160 -5.02 13.13 3.55
CA TYR A 160 -3.85 12.35 3.93
C TYR A 160 -2.56 13.18 3.81
N PRO A 161 -1.63 13.12 4.79
CA PRO A 161 -0.46 13.99 4.80
C PRO A 161 0.67 13.57 3.85
N TYR A 162 0.78 12.28 3.53
CA TYR A 162 1.90 11.73 2.76
C TYR A 162 1.53 11.55 1.29
N VAL A 163 1.23 12.67 0.62
CA VAL A 163 0.90 12.76 -0.81
C VAL A 163 1.70 13.87 -1.47
N MET A 164 1.66 13.95 -2.80
CA MET A 164 2.39 14.97 -3.58
C MET A 164 3.87 14.97 -3.22
N GLU A 165 4.42 16.09 -2.74
CA GLU A 165 5.83 16.24 -2.37
C GLU A 165 6.23 15.35 -1.17
N ASP A 166 5.27 14.94 -0.34
CA ASP A 166 5.50 14.02 0.79
C ASP A 166 5.20 12.55 0.42
N PHE A 167 5.00 12.22 -0.85
CA PHE A 167 4.70 10.87 -1.28
C PHE A 167 5.94 9.96 -1.21
N GLY A 168 5.81 8.86 -0.44
CA GLY A 168 6.81 7.81 -0.36
C GLY A 168 6.21 6.45 -0.71
N PHE A 169 6.60 5.88 -1.85
CA PHE A 169 6.19 4.52 -2.21
C PHE A 169 6.85 3.50 -1.28
N HIS A 170 6.05 2.64 -0.68
CA HIS A 170 6.54 1.52 0.12
C HIS A 170 5.49 0.41 0.17
N MET A 171 5.92 -0.85 0.01
CA MET A 171 5.10 -2.03 0.24
C MET A 171 5.51 -2.67 1.56
N THR A 172 4.70 -2.44 2.59
CA THR A 172 5.04 -2.76 3.98
C THR A 172 5.12 -4.27 4.22
N LEU A 173 6.22 -4.71 4.83
CA LEU A 173 6.49 -6.11 5.19
C LEU A 173 6.39 -6.35 6.70
N SER A 174 6.54 -5.31 7.54
CA SER A 174 6.38 -5.46 8.99
C SER A 174 5.63 -4.30 9.62
N GLY A 175 5.08 -4.51 10.80
CA GLY A 175 4.74 -3.45 11.74
C GLY A 175 6.00 -2.93 12.45
N GLN A 176 5.80 -2.36 13.65
CA GLN A 176 6.88 -1.79 14.46
C GLN A 176 7.78 -2.88 15.05
N VAL A 177 9.00 -3.01 14.53
CA VAL A 177 10.00 -3.97 14.99
C VAL A 177 10.80 -3.35 16.15
N PRO A 178 10.99 -4.07 17.27
CA PRO A 178 11.96 -3.70 18.31
C PRO A 178 13.37 -3.58 17.75
N GLU A 179 14.15 -2.61 18.21
CA GLU A 179 15.53 -2.42 17.75
C GLU A 179 16.38 -3.68 17.95
N THR A 180 16.16 -4.40 19.05
CA THR A 180 16.79 -5.69 19.36
C THR A 180 16.48 -6.79 18.33
N ARG A 181 15.39 -6.65 17.57
CA ARG A 181 14.96 -7.58 16.53
C ARG A 181 15.24 -7.06 15.11
N ALA A 182 15.68 -5.81 14.94
CA ALA A 182 15.81 -5.19 13.64
C ALA A 182 16.77 -5.95 12.70
N GLN A 183 17.93 -6.39 13.21
CA GLN A 183 18.90 -7.14 12.40
C GLN A 183 18.38 -8.53 12.02
N VAL A 184 17.69 -9.22 12.94
CA VAL A 184 17.08 -10.53 12.68
C VAL A 184 16.00 -10.40 11.60
N MET A 185 15.08 -9.43 11.75
CA MET A 185 14.04 -9.15 10.76
C MET A 185 14.65 -8.80 9.40
N LYS A 186 15.67 -7.93 9.37
CA LYS A 186 16.35 -7.55 8.13
C LYS A 186 16.96 -8.77 7.42
N ALA A 187 17.64 -9.65 8.15
CA ALA A 187 18.25 -10.85 7.57
C ALA A 187 17.19 -11.77 6.94
N ILE A 188 16.12 -12.07 7.68
CA ILE A 188 15.00 -12.89 7.20
C ILE A 188 14.36 -12.30 5.94
N LEU A 189 14.06 -10.99 5.96
CA LEU A 189 13.43 -10.33 4.82
C LEU A 189 14.37 -10.21 3.61
N THR A 190 15.68 -10.04 3.85
CA THR A 190 16.67 -10.01 2.76
C THR A 190 16.71 -11.34 2.04
N GLU A 191 16.76 -12.45 2.78
CA GLU A 191 16.75 -13.80 2.20
C GLU A 191 15.42 -14.08 1.49
N ARG A 192 14.30 -13.85 2.16
CA ARG A 192 12.97 -14.16 1.63
C ARG A 192 12.60 -13.40 0.36
N PHE A 193 13.06 -12.15 0.23
CA PHE A 193 12.75 -11.29 -0.91
C PHE A 193 13.93 -11.10 -1.87
N ALA A 194 14.98 -11.91 -1.75
CA ALA A 194 16.18 -11.83 -2.60
C ALA A 194 15.84 -11.87 -4.11
N ASP A 195 14.88 -12.71 -4.51
CA ASP A 195 14.46 -12.85 -5.91
C ASP A 195 13.77 -11.61 -6.49
N PHE A 196 13.30 -10.69 -5.65
CA PHE A 196 12.56 -9.49 -6.07
C PHE A 196 13.37 -8.20 -5.94
N THR A 197 14.40 -8.20 -5.10
CA THR A 197 15.24 -7.03 -4.87
C THR A 197 16.37 -6.92 -5.90
N GLY A 198 16.82 -5.69 -6.19
CA GLY A 198 17.77 -5.42 -7.26
C GLY A 198 17.18 -5.60 -8.67
N ARG A 199 15.84 -5.64 -8.78
CA ARG A 199 15.11 -5.86 -10.04
C ARG A 199 14.05 -4.78 -10.26
N PRO A 200 13.63 -4.55 -11.52
CA PRO A 200 12.51 -3.67 -11.81
C PRO A 200 11.19 -4.18 -11.21
N LEU A 201 10.31 -3.26 -10.86
CA LEU A 201 8.93 -3.56 -10.45
C LEU A 201 7.96 -2.92 -11.45
N SER A 202 7.15 -3.74 -12.10
CA SER A 202 6.12 -3.26 -13.02
C SER A 202 4.95 -2.63 -12.28
N ILE A 203 4.69 -1.36 -12.55
CA ILE A 203 3.46 -0.67 -12.17
C ILE A 203 2.44 -0.93 -13.29
N SER A 204 1.82 -2.11 -13.21
CA SER A 204 0.94 -2.66 -14.25
C SER A 204 -0.55 -2.50 -13.95
N GLY A 205 -0.93 -2.06 -12.74
CA GLY A 205 -2.32 -1.93 -12.36
C GLY A 205 -2.57 -0.98 -11.20
N LEU A 206 -3.81 -0.51 -11.11
CA LEU A 206 -4.35 0.21 -9.95
C LEU A 206 -5.39 -0.69 -9.27
N ALA A 207 -5.24 -0.90 -7.97
CA ALA A 207 -6.15 -1.74 -7.21
C ALA A 207 -7.08 -0.89 -6.35
N VAL A 208 -8.39 -1.15 -6.46
CA VAL A 208 -9.41 -0.65 -5.56
C VAL A 208 -9.53 -1.65 -4.42
N PHE A 209 -9.21 -1.22 -3.21
CA PHE A 209 -9.40 -1.99 -1.99
C PHE A 209 -10.62 -1.47 -1.23
N ILE A 210 -11.31 -2.37 -0.53
CA ILE A 210 -12.42 -2.05 0.36
C ILE A 210 -12.12 -2.50 1.78
N GLU A 211 -12.60 -1.71 2.72
CA GLU A 211 -12.76 -2.08 4.11
C GLU A 211 -14.25 -1.96 4.45
N GLU A 212 -14.92 -3.10 4.49
CA GLU A 212 -16.39 -3.22 4.66
C GLU A 212 -16.83 -2.50 5.96
N THR A 213 -16.17 -2.83 7.07
CA THR A 213 -16.37 -2.21 8.39
C THR A 213 -15.05 -1.73 8.97
N ARG A 214 -15.07 -0.62 9.71
CA ARG A 214 -13.86 0.00 10.25
C ARG A 214 -13.11 -1.00 11.14
N GLY A 215 -11.84 -1.27 10.81
CA GLY A 215 -11.03 -2.26 11.52
C GLY A 215 -10.99 -3.64 10.87
N ALA A 216 -11.91 -3.96 9.95
CA ALA A 216 -11.84 -5.21 9.20
C ALA A 216 -10.60 -5.27 8.29
N PRO A 217 -10.15 -6.46 7.88
CA PRO A 217 -9.09 -6.58 6.87
C PRO A 217 -9.52 -5.99 5.53
N PHE A 218 -8.63 -5.23 4.89
CA PHE A 218 -8.88 -4.67 3.57
C PHE A 218 -8.79 -5.77 2.50
N LYS A 219 -9.78 -5.86 1.62
CA LYS A 219 -9.81 -6.82 0.50
C LYS A 219 -9.70 -6.09 -0.82
N ILE A 220 -9.17 -6.75 -1.84
CA ILE A 220 -9.20 -6.21 -3.20
C ILE A 220 -10.63 -6.35 -3.73
N HIS A 221 -11.26 -5.22 -4.04
CA HIS A 221 -12.53 -5.17 -4.74
C HIS A 221 -12.32 -5.35 -6.24
N SER A 222 -11.31 -4.66 -6.79
CA SER A 222 -10.95 -4.78 -8.20
C SER A 222 -9.48 -4.49 -8.41
N TRP A 223 -8.85 -5.19 -9.33
CA TRP A 223 -7.52 -4.91 -9.83
C TRP A 223 -7.64 -4.52 -11.29
N LEU A 224 -7.24 -3.29 -11.63
CA LEU A 224 -7.49 -2.68 -12.93
C LEU A 224 -6.15 -2.56 -13.68
N PRO A 225 -5.91 -3.32 -14.76
CA PRO A 225 -4.68 -3.20 -15.53
C PRO A 225 -4.58 -1.81 -16.14
N LEU A 226 -3.39 -1.22 -16.04
CA LEU A 226 -3.01 0.00 -16.74
C LEU A 226 -2.83 -0.29 -18.24
N ALA A 227 -2.97 0.74 -19.07
CA ALA A 227 -2.78 0.63 -20.51
C ALA A 227 -1.37 0.12 -20.85
N GLY A 228 -1.28 -0.85 -21.75
CA GLY A 228 0.00 -1.43 -22.17
C GLY A 228 0.65 -2.37 -21.13
N ALA A 229 -0.03 -2.66 -20.01
CA ALA A 229 0.42 -3.70 -19.09
C ALA A 229 0.51 -5.05 -19.81
N LYS A 230 1.65 -5.73 -19.69
CA LYS A 230 1.79 -7.11 -20.13
C LYS A 230 1.06 -8.00 -19.12
N SER A 231 0.21 -8.90 -19.64
CA SER A 231 -0.46 -9.94 -18.85
C SER A 231 0.54 -10.93 -18.27
#